data_AF-A0A934QNU5-F1
#
_entry.id   AF-A0A934QNU5-F1
#
_cell.length_a   1.000
_cell.length_b   1.000
_cell.length_c   1.000
_cell.angle_alpha   90.00
_cell.angle_beta   90.00
_cell.angle_gamma   90.00
#
_symmetry.space_group_name_H-M   'P 1'
#
loop_
_entity.id
_entity.type
_entity.pdbx_description
1 polymer ?
#
loop_
_entity_poly.entity_id
_entity_poly.type
_entity_poly.pdbx_seq_one_letter_code
_entity_poly.pdbx_strand_id
1 'polypeptide(L)'
;MAQVATAGRSLEPHVDQQVRDLEARLVREQDRVPAGVVHTWVERALARFAQARVHTFVPILVERAVRAELRAVPPRATSGAALSTWARHTARDVLAAELPRRWAHTQGVAGRAEEVARALPHEEAEILVASAWLHDIGYVSALNVVGFHQLDGARFLAEHGAPERVCALVAHHAGAAAVADLVGLATELAEFADERTAARDALWYCDMTTTPDGGRVGFEDRLAEVRSRRGPDDPVVRALAVNGPEREAAVRRTRELLSAQRVPGERGCRGGC
;
A
#
# COMPACT_ATOMS: atom_id res chain seq x y z
N MET A 1 -41.81 0.85 22.38
CA MET A 1 -41.00 0.39 21.23
C MET A 1 -39.57 0.84 21.46
N ALA A 2 -38.72 -0.07 21.92
CA ALA A 2 -37.36 0.24 22.37
C ALA A 2 -36.43 0.59 21.19
N GLN A 3 -35.75 1.72 21.29
CA GLN A 3 -34.58 2.05 20.47
C GLN A 3 -33.40 1.18 20.90
N VAL A 4 -32.84 0.41 19.97
CA VAL A 4 -31.56 -0.27 20.13
C VAL A 4 -30.47 0.72 19.76
N ALA A 5 -29.81 1.28 20.77
CA ALA A 5 -28.58 2.05 20.59
C ALA A 5 -27.41 1.08 20.41
N THR A 6 -26.81 1.06 19.21
CA THR A 6 -25.52 0.42 18.96
C THR A 6 -24.41 1.30 19.55
N ALA A 7 -24.16 1.14 20.85
CA ALA A 7 -22.99 1.71 21.50
C ALA A 7 -21.77 0.81 21.23
N GLY A 8 -20.88 1.23 20.31
CA GLY A 8 -19.50 0.74 20.31
C GLY A 8 -18.88 1.12 21.64
N ARG A 9 -18.61 0.14 22.51
CA ARG A 9 -17.92 0.42 23.78
C ARG A 9 -16.44 0.67 23.48
N SER A 10 -16.02 1.92 23.68
CA SER A 10 -14.62 2.31 23.83
C SER A 10 -14.05 1.62 25.07
N LEU A 11 -12.79 1.17 25.00
CA LEU A 11 -12.10 0.53 26.13
C LEU A 11 -11.98 1.51 27.30
N GLU A 12 -11.74 0.99 28.50
CA GLU A 12 -11.47 1.88 29.64
C GLU A 12 -10.20 2.71 29.36
N PRO A 13 -10.18 4.03 29.63
CA PRO A 13 -9.06 4.91 29.26
C PRO A 13 -7.69 4.46 29.76
N HIS A 14 -7.66 3.75 30.89
CA HIS A 14 -6.44 3.17 31.45
C HIS A 14 -5.90 2.02 30.57
N VAL A 15 -6.79 1.18 30.04
CA VAL A 15 -6.43 0.07 29.14
C VAL A 15 -5.92 0.61 27.81
N ASP A 16 -6.52 1.68 27.29
CA ASP A 16 -6.03 2.35 26.08
C ASP A 16 -4.61 2.90 26.26
N GLN A 17 -4.33 3.52 27.41
CA GLN A 17 -2.97 3.99 27.71
C GLN A 17 -1.99 2.82 27.83
N GLN A 18 -2.37 1.73 28.49
CA GLN A 18 -1.54 0.52 28.61
C GLN A 18 -1.22 -0.10 27.25
N VAL A 19 -2.17 -0.09 26.30
CA VAL A 19 -1.96 -0.61 24.95
C VAL A 19 -1.01 0.30 24.15
N ARG A 20 -1.13 1.63 24.26
CA ARG A 20 -0.18 2.57 23.65
C ARG A 20 1.23 2.41 24.20
N ASP A 21 1.37 2.31 25.52
CA ASP A 21 2.67 2.11 26.18
C ASP A 21 3.32 0.78 25.79
N LEU A 22 2.49 -0.26 25.68
CA LEU A 22 2.89 -1.58 25.18
C LEU A 22 3.41 -1.51 23.75
N GLU A 23 2.68 -0.87 22.84
CA GLU A 23 3.09 -0.72 21.45
C GLU A 23 4.43 0.02 21.34
N ALA A 24 4.55 1.17 22.01
CA ALA A 24 5.79 1.94 22.01
C ALA A 24 6.98 1.12 22.57
N ARG A 25 6.73 0.27 23.58
CA ARG A 25 7.73 -0.66 24.10
C ARG A 25 8.10 -1.74 23.08
N LEU A 26 7.12 -2.38 22.45
CA LEU A 26 7.36 -3.40 21.43
C LEU A 26 8.16 -2.85 20.26
N VAL A 27 7.87 -1.61 19.81
CA VAL A 27 8.63 -0.93 18.76
C VAL A 27 10.09 -0.69 19.18
N ARG A 28 10.36 -0.33 20.44
CA ARG A 28 11.73 -0.11 20.93
C ARG A 28 12.53 -1.40 21.14
N GLU A 29 11.87 -2.50 21.47
CA GLU A 29 12.52 -3.77 21.80
C GLU A 29 12.99 -4.57 20.57
N GLN A 30 12.60 -4.15 19.37
CA GLN A 30 12.90 -4.86 18.13
C GLN A 30 13.10 -3.88 16.96
N ASP A 31 13.92 -4.27 16.01
CA ASP A 31 14.22 -3.54 14.76
C ASP A 31 13.80 -4.34 13.52
N ARG A 32 13.04 -5.42 13.72
CA ARG A 32 12.80 -6.47 12.73
C ARG A 32 11.67 -6.13 11.77
N VAL A 33 10.73 -5.31 12.22
CA VAL A 33 9.61 -4.79 11.43
C VAL A 33 9.39 -3.30 11.71
N PRO A 34 8.96 -2.49 10.73
CA PRO A 34 8.64 -1.08 10.94
C PRO A 34 7.60 -0.86 12.04
N ALA A 35 7.62 0.32 12.66
CA ALA A 35 6.68 0.67 13.74
C ALA A 35 5.22 0.47 13.33
N GLY A 36 4.88 0.82 12.08
CA GLY A 36 3.52 0.62 11.60
C GLY A 36 3.06 -0.80 11.43
N VAL A 37 4.00 -1.73 11.22
CA VAL A 37 3.69 -3.15 11.24
C VAL A 37 3.29 -3.59 12.65
N VAL A 38 4.03 -3.11 13.66
CA VAL A 38 3.72 -3.37 15.07
C VAL A 38 2.36 -2.76 15.43
N HIS A 39 2.12 -1.53 15.00
CA HIS A 39 0.85 -0.82 15.23
C HIS A 39 -0.35 -1.62 14.69
N THR A 40 -0.35 -2.01 13.42
CA THR A 40 -1.44 -2.81 12.86
C THR A 40 -1.61 -4.16 13.56
N TRP A 41 -0.52 -4.81 14.00
CA TRP A 41 -0.64 -6.05 14.78
C TRP A 41 -1.27 -5.81 16.15
N VAL A 42 -0.96 -4.69 16.81
CA VAL A 42 -1.59 -4.26 18.06
C VAL A 42 -3.08 -4.02 17.83
N GLU A 43 -3.45 -3.23 16.83
CA GLU A 43 -4.86 -2.94 16.50
C GLU A 43 -5.64 -4.21 16.16
N ARG A 44 -5.09 -5.09 15.30
CA ARG A 44 -5.74 -6.36 14.93
C ARG A 44 -5.91 -7.27 16.14
N ALA A 45 -4.92 -7.32 17.02
CA ALA A 45 -5.01 -8.09 18.25
C ALA A 45 -6.06 -7.49 19.20
N LEU A 46 -6.13 -6.15 19.30
CA LEU A 46 -7.08 -5.42 20.12
C LEU A 46 -8.52 -5.63 19.65
N ALA A 47 -8.76 -5.60 18.33
CA ALA A 47 -10.07 -5.80 17.71
C ALA A 47 -10.70 -7.14 18.09
N ARG A 48 -9.91 -8.19 18.34
CA ARG A 48 -10.38 -9.51 18.81
C ARG A 48 -11.05 -9.45 20.18
N PHE A 49 -10.81 -8.39 20.94
CA PHE A 49 -11.35 -8.16 22.29
C PHE A 49 -12.33 -6.99 22.34
N ALA A 50 -12.79 -6.47 21.20
CA ALA A 50 -13.73 -5.34 21.14
C ALA A 50 -15.05 -5.59 21.90
N GLN A 51 -15.45 -6.86 22.06
CA GLN A 51 -16.66 -7.27 22.80
C GLN A 51 -16.35 -7.93 24.16
N ALA A 52 -15.10 -7.85 24.63
CA ALA A 52 -14.72 -8.42 25.92
C ALA A 52 -15.43 -7.68 27.05
N ARG A 53 -15.90 -8.40 28.08
CA ARG A 53 -16.50 -7.82 29.29
C ARG A 53 -15.48 -7.52 30.38
N VAL A 54 -14.27 -8.05 30.24
CA VAL A 54 -13.16 -7.90 31.18
C VAL A 54 -11.94 -7.43 30.39
N HIS A 55 -11.48 -6.22 30.66
CA HIS A 55 -10.42 -5.56 29.89
C HIS A 55 -9.04 -5.65 30.55
N THR A 56 -8.95 -6.03 31.83
CA THR A 56 -7.71 -6.08 32.62
C THR A 56 -6.61 -6.95 32.00
N PHE A 57 -6.98 -8.00 31.25
CA PHE A 57 -6.02 -8.90 30.60
C PHE A 57 -5.76 -8.57 29.12
N VAL A 58 -6.50 -7.61 28.56
CA VAL A 58 -6.40 -7.28 27.13
C VAL A 58 -4.99 -6.85 26.72
N PRO A 59 -4.28 -5.97 27.45
CA PRO A 59 -2.91 -5.60 27.08
C PRO A 59 -1.96 -6.80 27.01
N ILE A 60 -2.05 -7.73 27.98
CA ILE A 60 -1.20 -8.93 28.03
C ILE A 60 -1.50 -9.87 26.84
N LEU A 61 -2.78 -10.03 26.50
CA LEU A 61 -3.20 -10.88 25.38
C LEU A 61 -2.81 -10.28 24.03
N VAL A 62 -2.93 -8.96 23.89
CA VAL A 62 -2.45 -8.20 22.75
C VAL A 62 -0.94 -8.36 22.62
N GLU A 63 -0.17 -8.11 23.68
CA GLU A 63 1.28 -8.29 23.70
C GLU A 63 1.69 -9.71 23.28
N ARG A 64 1.02 -10.73 23.83
CA ARG A 64 1.31 -12.13 23.50
C ARG A 64 1.05 -12.44 22.03
N ALA A 65 -0.03 -11.88 21.46
CA ALA A 65 -0.35 -12.05 20.04
C ALA A 65 0.70 -11.37 19.15
N VAL A 66 1.04 -10.11 19.45
CA VAL A 66 2.04 -9.35 18.69
C VAL A 66 3.42 -9.99 18.79
N ARG A 67 3.82 -10.46 19.98
CA ARG A 67 5.09 -11.19 20.16
C ARG A 67 5.10 -12.56 19.45
N ALA A 68 3.94 -13.18 19.22
CA ALA A 68 3.87 -14.40 18.41
C ALA A 68 4.14 -14.10 16.94
N GLU A 69 3.58 -13.01 16.41
CA GLU A 69 3.88 -12.52 15.05
C GLU A 69 5.38 -12.18 14.93
N LEU A 70 5.95 -11.44 15.89
CA LEU A 70 7.39 -11.14 15.92
C LEU A 70 8.28 -12.40 15.94
N ARG A 71 7.88 -13.45 16.66
CA ARG A 71 8.62 -14.74 16.65
C ARG A 71 8.49 -15.50 15.32
N ALA A 72 7.36 -15.35 14.63
CA ALA A 72 7.14 -15.96 13.33
C ALA A 72 7.95 -15.29 12.22
N VAL A 73 8.35 -14.03 12.39
CA VAL A 73 9.37 -13.40 11.56
C VAL A 73 10.69 -14.19 11.75
N PRO A 74 11.37 -14.65 10.70
CA PRO A 74 12.70 -15.28 10.79
C PRO A 74 13.80 -14.29 11.20
N PRO A 75 14.85 -14.70 11.95
CA PRO A 75 15.97 -13.83 12.37
C PRO A 75 16.85 -13.30 11.22
N ARG A 76 16.57 -13.72 9.98
CA ARG A 76 17.15 -13.21 8.72
C ARG A 76 16.10 -12.99 7.63
N ALA A 77 14.82 -12.92 7.97
CA ALA A 77 13.88 -12.32 7.03
C ALA A 77 14.28 -10.85 6.96
N THR A 78 14.90 -10.50 5.85
CA THR A 78 15.01 -9.12 5.40
C THR A 78 13.66 -8.45 5.63
N SER A 79 13.72 -7.24 6.19
CA SER A 79 12.61 -6.43 6.68
C SER A 79 11.35 -6.43 5.80
N GLY A 80 11.43 -6.72 4.49
CA GLY A 80 10.27 -6.60 3.61
C GLY A 80 9.55 -7.86 3.13
N ALA A 81 9.96 -9.08 3.48
CA ALA A 81 8.99 -10.20 3.51
C ALA A 81 7.92 -9.94 4.60
N ALA A 82 8.35 -9.36 5.72
CA ALA A 82 7.44 -8.88 6.75
C ALA A 82 6.62 -7.66 6.29
N LEU A 83 7.24 -6.68 5.61
CA LEU A 83 6.53 -5.50 5.08
C LEU A 83 5.44 -5.87 4.08
N SER A 84 5.73 -6.72 3.09
CA SER A 84 4.74 -7.13 2.09
C SER A 84 3.58 -7.92 2.71
N THR A 85 3.88 -8.76 3.70
CA THR A 85 2.87 -9.53 4.44
C THR A 85 1.98 -8.61 5.28
N TRP A 86 2.56 -7.64 5.97
CA TRP A 86 1.81 -6.60 6.67
C TRP A 86 0.93 -5.82 5.70
N ALA A 87 1.51 -5.28 4.62
CA ALA A 87 0.80 -4.48 3.63
C ALA A 87 -0.42 -5.23 3.06
N ARG A 88 -0.26 -6.52 2.76
CA ARG A 88 -1.37 -7.38 2.33
C ARG A 88 -2.46 -7.53 3.39
N HIS A 89 -2.10 -7.75 4.65
CA HIS A 89 -3.07 -7.87 5.74
C HIS A 89 -3.82 -6.54 5.95
N THR A 90 -3.10 -5.43 6.05
CA THR A 90 -3.67 -4.09 6.16
C THR A 90 -4.63 -3.79 5.01
N ALA A 91 -4.20 -4.01 3.77
CA ALA A 91 -5.03 -3.80 2.59
C ALA A 91 -6.29 -4.68 2.59
N ARG A 92 -6.18 -5.95 3.02
CA ARG A 92 -7.34 -6.84 3.15
C ARG A 92 -8.31 -6.34 4.20
N ASP A 93 -7.82 -5.99 5.39
CA ASP A 93 -8.64 -5.57 6.52
C ASP A 93 -9.39 -4.27 6.21
N VAL A 94 -8.75 -3.36 5.47
CA VAL A 94 -9.33 -2.09 5.03
C VAL A 94 -10.28 -2.27 3.84
N LEU A 95 -9.86 -2.95 2.77
CA LEU A 95 -10.59 -2.94 1.49
C LEU A 95 -11.64 -4.06 1.35
N ALA A 96 -11.39 -5.26 1.89
CA ALA A 96 -12.12 -6.45 1.45
C ALA A 96 -13.62 -6.42 1.80
N ALA A 97 -13.99 -5.79 2.91
CA ALA A 97 -15.38 -5.70 3.36
C ALA A 97 -16.16 -4.60 2.64
N GLU A 98 -15.60 -3.38 2.54
CA GLU A 98 -16.29 -2.21 1.98
C GLU A 98 -16.18 -2.15 0.44
N LEU A 99 -15.01 -2.47 -0.10
CA LEU A 99 -14.66 -2.28 -1.50
C LEU A 99 -14.13 -3.58 -2.15
N PRO A 100 -14.94 -4.65 -2.24
CA PRO A 100 -14.48 -5.97 -2.69
C PRO A 100 -13.92 -5.96 -4.11
N ARG A 101 -14.45 -5.10 -5.00
CA ARG A 101 -13.91 -4.92 -6.34
C ARG A 101 -12.54 -4.23 -6.33
N ARG A 102 -12.34 -3.25 -5.45
CA ARG A 102 -11.03 -2.60 -5.27
C ARG A 102 -10.02 -3.54 -4.62
N TRP A 103 -10.46 -4.40 -3.71
CA TRP A 103 -9.64 -5.48 -3.19
C TRP A 103 -9.19 -6.46 -4.30
N ALA A 104 -10.07 -6.83 -5.23
CA ALA A 104 -9.72 -7.64 -6.40
C ALA A 104 -8.66 -6.94 -7.28
N HIS A 105 -8.87 -5.65 -7.58
CA HIS A 105 -7.88 -4.83 -8.28
C HIS A 105 -6.52 -4.83 -7.57
N THR A 106 -6.50 -4.53 -6.28
CA THR A 106 -5.30 -4.45 -5.45
C THR A 106 -4.51 -5.76 -5.47
N GLN A 107 -5.17 -6.91 -5.39
CA GLN A 107 -4.53 -8.22 -5.54
C GLN A 107 -3.87 -8.37 -6.92
N GLY A 108 -4.53 -7.92 -8.00
CA GLY A 108 -3.96 -7.93 -9.34
C GLY A 108 -2.72 -7.04 -9.46
N VAL A 109 -2.77 -5.84 -8.90
CA VAL A 109 -1.64 -4.88 -8.89
C VAL A 109 -0.47 -5.45 -8.10
N ALA A 110 -0.72 -6.02 -6.92
CA ALA A 110 0.31 -6.69 -6.14
C ALA A 110 0.91 -7.91 -6.86
N GLY A 111 0.10 -8.70 -7.55
CA GLY A 111 0.60 -9.82 -8.37
C GLY A 111 1.51 -9.37 -9.52
N ARG A 112 1.24 -8.20 -10.12
CA ARG A 112 2.17 -7.58 -11.10
C ARG A 112 3.44 -7.08 -10.41
N ALA A 113 3.31 -6.45 -9.25
CA ALA A 113 4.43 -5.95 -8.49
C ALA A 113 5.39 -7.07 -8.10
N GLU A 114 4.88 -8.25 -7.71
CA GLU A 114 5.69 -9.45 -7.45
C GLU A 114 6.46 -9.96 -8.68
N GLU A 115 5.94 -9.75 -9.90
CA GLU A 115 6.67 -10.07 -11.12
C GLU A 115 7.79 -9.06 -11.40
N VAL A 116 7.48 -7.77 -11.27
CA VAL A 116 8.45 -6.69 -11.47
C VAL A 116 9.52 -6.69 -10.39
N ALA A 117 9.19 -7.09 -9.17
CA ALA A 117 10.10 -7.24 -8.04
C ALA A 117 11.30 -8.14 -8.35
N ARG A 118 11.12 -9.19 -9.17
CA ARG A 118 12.23 -10.05 -9.62
C ARG A 118 13.26 -9.29 -10.45
N ALA A 119 12.85 -8.16 -11.04
CA ALA A 119 13.67 -7.31 -11.86
C ALA A 119 14.43 -6.21 -11.10
N LEU A 120 14.16 -6.05 -9.80
CA LEU A 120 14.64 -4.95 -8.97
C LEU A 120 15.63 -5.42 -7.90
N PRO A 121 16.49 -4.51 -7.38
CA PRO A 121 17.19 -4.76 -6.12
C PRO A 121 16.20 -5.12 -5.00
N HIS A 122 16.65 -5.96 -4.06
CA HIS A 122 15.80 -6.52 -3.00
C HIS A 122 15.02 -5.46 -2.22
N GLU A 123 15.66 -4.35 -1.87
CA GLU A 123 15.02 -3.25 -1.12
C GLU A 123 13.93 -2.53 -1.94
N GLU A 124 14.18 -2.26 -3.23
CA GLU A 124 13.20 -1.65 -4.15
C GLU A 124 12.02 -2.60 -4.41
N ALA A 125 12.29 -3.90 -4.53
CA ALA A 125 11.28 -4.93 -4.71
C ALA A 125 10.29 -4.98 -3.53
N GLU A 126 10.80 -4.89 -2.30
CA GLU A 126 9.98 -4.91 -1.10
C GLU A 126 9.09 -3.66 -0.97
N ILE A 127 9.67 -2.47 -1.21
CA ILE A 127 8.92 -1.21 -1.20
C ILE A 127 7.84 -1.21 -2.29
N LEU A 128 8.15 -1.71 -3.49
CA LEU A 128 7.20 -1.83 -4.58
C LEU A 128 6.01 -2.73 -4.22
N VAL A 129 6.26 -3.96 -3.72
CA VAL A 129 5.18 -4.91 -3.43
C VAL A 129 4.31 -4.40 -2.27
N ALA A 130 4.92 -3.83 -1.23
CA ALA A 130 4.17 -3.23 -0.14
C ALA A 130 3.29 -2.07 -0.61
N SER A 131 3.85 -1.16 -1.43
CA SER A 131 3.10 -0.02 -1.98
C SER A 131 1.98 -0.48 -2.92
N ALA A 132 2.19 -1.55 -3.69
CA ALA A 132 1.16 -2.13 -4.55
C ALA A 132 -0.04 -2.67 -3.78
N TRP A 133 0.18 -3.30 -2.61
CA TRP A 133 -0.91 -3.69 -1.71
C TRP A 133 -1.66 -2.49 -1.12
N LEU A 134 -0.97 -1.39 -0.86
CA LEU A 134 -1.53 -0.27 -0.09
C LEU A 134 -2.02 0.90 -0.93
N HIS A 135 -1.72 0.96 -2.23
CA HIS A 135 -1.95 2.16 -3.04
C HIS A 135 -3.39 2.68 -3.01
N ASP A 136 -4.37 1.80 -2.93
CA ASP A 136 -5.79 2.14 -3.06
C ASP A 136 -6.56 2.17 -1.73
N ILE A 137 -5.89 2.03 -0.58
CA ILE A 137 -6.59 1.99 0.72
C ILE A 137 -7.36 3.27 1.04
N GLY A 138 -6.88 4.42 0.56
CA GLY A 138 -7.53 5.72 0.80
C GLY A 138 -8.88 5.90 0.09
N TYR A 139 -9.34 4.92 -0.70
CA TYR A 139 -10.70 4.91 -1.21
C TYR A 139 -11.75 4.59 -0.14
N VAL A 140 -11.35 3.90 0.94
CA VAL A 140 -12.27 3.49 2.01
C VAL A 140 -12.83 4.71 2.72
N SER A 141 -14.13 4.71 2.96
CA SER A 141 -14.88 5.83 3.53
C SER A 141 -14.31 6.36 4.85
N ALA A 142 -13.79 5.48 5.70
CA ALA A 142 -13.16 5.83 6.96
C ALA A 142 -11.81 6.56 6.82
N LEU A 143 -11.12 6.38 5.69
CA LEU A 143 -9.82 7.01 5.41
C LEU A 143 -9.94 8.22 4.48
N ASN A 144 -11.05 8.37 3.78
CA ASN A 144 -11.31 9.45 2.84
C ASN A 144 -11.61 10.76 3.57
N VAL A 145 -10.57 11.51 3.95
CA VAL A 145 -10.70 12.76 4.70
C VAL A 145 -10.85 13.95 3.76
N VAL A 146 -10.00 14.05 2.73
CA VAL A 146 -10.00 15.17 1.78
C VAL A 146 -10.59 14.82 0.42
N GLY A 147 -11.03 13.58 0.20
CA GLY A 147 -11.60 13.15 -1.07
C GLY A 147 -10.54 12.80 -2.13
N PHE A 148 -9.28 12.63 -1.74
CA PHE A 148 -8.17 12.35 -2.65
C PHE A 148 -7.39 11.13 -2.16
N HIS A 149 -7.77 9.96 -2.67
CA HIS A 149 -7.42 8.65 -2.09
C HIS A 149 -5.91 8.41 -1.98
N GLN A 150 -5.11 9.01 -2.87
CA GLN A 150 -3.66 8.89 -2.80
C GLN A 150 -3.09 9.57 -1.56
N LEU A 151 -3.52 10.82 -1.32
CA LEU A 151 -3.09 11.62 -0.18
C LEU A 151 -3.68 11.08 1.12
N ASP A 152 -4.97 10.75 1.12
CA ASP A 152 -5.68 10.16 2.25
C ASP A 152 -5.03 8.84 2.70
N GLY A 153 -4.72 7.95 1.76
CA GLY A 153 -4.04 6.69 2.05
C GLY A 153 -2.60 6.90 2.55
N ALA A 154 -1.84 7.83 1.95
CA ALA A 154 -0.48 8.11 2.36
C ALA A 154 -0.40 8.73 3.76
N ARG A 155 -1.30 9.65 4.11
CA ARG A 155 -1.38 10.25 5.45
C ARG A 155 -1.76 9.22 6.50
N PHE A 156 -2.77 8.38 6.23
CA PHE A 156 -3.11 7.27 7.11
C PHE A 156 -1.88 6.38 7.38
N LEU A 157 -1.16 5.97 6.34
CA LEU A 157 0.03 5.14 6.48
C LEU A 157 1.13 5.83 7.30
N ALA A 158 1.37 7.12 7.07
CA ALA A 158 2.38 7.89 7.80
C ALA A 158 2.02 8.03 9.29
N GLU A 159 0.77 8.34 9.62
CA GLU A 159 0.26 8.40 10.99
C GLU A 159 0.41 7.05 11.71
N HIS A 160 0.25 5.95 10.97
CA HIS A 160 0.38 4.60 11.48
C HIS A 160 1.81 4.07 11.30
N GLY A 161 2.83 4.92 11.16
CA GLY A 161 4.25 4.54 11.23
C GLY A 161 4.77 3.67 10.08
N ALA A 162 4.13 3.68 8.91
CA ALA A 162 4.63 3.02 7.71
C ALA A 162 5.94 3.67 7.21
N PRO A 163 6.79 2.94 6.46
CA PRO A 163 8.00 3.52 5.89
C PRO A 163 7.68 4.72 4.97
N GLU A 164 8.44 5.81 5.11
CA GLU A 164 8.25 7.06 4.35
C GLU A 164 8.17 6.82 2.84
N ARG A 165 9.03 5.94 2.31
CA ARG A 165 9.04 5.57 0.89
C ARG A 165 7.74 4.90 0.42
N VAL A 166 7.12 4.07 1.26
CA VAL A 166 5.81 3.48 0.94
C VAL A 166 4.75 4.58 0.88
N CYS A 167 4.73 5.48 1.86
CA CYS A 167 3.80 6.61 1.86
C CYS A 167 3.99 7.51 0.63
N ALA A 168 5.24 7.79 0.25
CA ALA A 168 5.58 8.54 -0.94
C ALA A 168 5.09 7.89 -2.23
N LEU A 169 5.32 6.59 -2.41
CA LEU A 169 4.83 5.86 -3.58
C LEU A 169 3.31 5.79 -3.62
N VAL A 170 2.64 5.60 -2.47
CA VAL A 170 1.17 5.64 -2.37
C VAL A 170 0.63 7.03 -2.70
N ALA A 171 1.24 8.10 -2.20
CA ALA A 171 0.83 9.47 -2.47
C ALA A 171 0.92 9.82 -3.97
N HIS A 172 1.96 9.35 -4.65
CA HIS A 172 2.25 9.72 -6.04
C HIS A 172 1.83 8.67 -7.06
N HIS A 173 1.13 7.60 -6.66
CA HIS A 173 0.76 6.55 -7.60
C HIS A 173 -0.16 7.04 -8.70
N ALA A 174 -0.04 6.43 -9.88
CA ALA A 174 -0.85 6.73 -11.06
C ALA A 174 -0.93 8.23 -11.36
N GLY A 175 0.18 8.95 -11.27
CA GLY A 175 0.26 10.36 -11.68
C GLY A 175 -0.58 11.33 -10.86
N ALA A 176 -0.75 11.04 -9.57
CA ALA A 176 -1.55 11.83 -8.62
C ALA A 176 -1.27 13.34 -8.66
N ALA A 177 0.00 13.75 -8.84
CA ALA A 177 0.39 15.16 -8.88
C ALA A 177 -0.42 16.01 -9.87
N ALA A 178 -0.65 15.51 -11.10
CA ALA A 178 -1.44 16.24 -12.09
C ALA A 178 -2.93 16.33 -11.73
N VAL A 179 -3.46 15.38 -10.97
CA VAL A 179 -4.83 15.46 -10.44
C VAL A 179 -4.88 16.45 -9.28
N ALA A 180 -3.89 16.40 -8.38
CA ALA A 180 -3.76 17.30 -7.24
C ALA A 180 -3.71 18.78 -7.67
N ASP A 181 -2.97 19.10 -8.74
CA ASP A 181 -2.95 20.44 -9.34
C ASP A 181 -4.35 20.89 -9.77
N LEU A 182 -5.14 20.01 -10.39
CA LEU A 182 -6.48 20.32 -10.89
C LEU A 182 -7.53 20.49 -9.77
N VAL A 183 -7.33 19.83 -8.64
CA VAL A 183 -8.26 19.87 -7.50
C VAL A 183 -7.78 20.76 -6.35
N GLY A 184 -6.65 21.45 -6.53
CA GLY A 184 -6.10 22.41 -5.55
C GLY A 184 -5.42 21.77 -4.34
N LEU A 185 -4.92 20.53 -4.47
CA LEU A 185 -4.26 19.77 -3.40
C LEU A 185 -2.75 19.59 -3.62
N ALA A 186 -2.14 20.36 -4.51
CA ALA A 186 -0.72 20.23 -4.85
C ALA A 186 0.21 20.52 -3.66
N THR A 187 -0.16 21.47 -2.79
CA THR A 187 0.63 21.85 -1.61
C THR A 187 0.60 20.74 -0.56
N GLU A 188 -0.57 20.16 -0.35
CA GLU A 188 -0.80 19.05 0.56
C GLU A 188 -0.10 17.77 0.07
N LEU A 189 -0.15 17.51 -1.23
CA LEU A 189 0.57 16.38 -1.81
C LEU A 189 2.09 16.51 -1.64
N ALA A 190 2.62 17.73 -1.57
CA ALA A 190 4.05 18.00 -1.37
C ALA A 190 4.56 17.61 0.04
N GLU A 191 3.69 17.18 0.96
CA GLU A 191 4.08 16.47 2.18
C GLU A 191 4.89 15.19 1.89
N PHE A 192 4.69 14.61 0.71
CA PHE A 192 5.35 13.39 0.25
C PHE A 192 6.19 13.67 -0.99
N ALA A 193 7.41 13.15 -1.06
CA ALA A 193 8.28 13.32 -2.22
C ALA A 193 7.85 12.41 -3.40
N ASP A 194 7.79 12.93 -4.63
CA ASP A 194 7.79 12.08 -5.83
C ASP A 194 9.24 11.62 -6.07
N GLU A 195 9.58 10.41 -5.62
CA GLU A 195 10.96 9.91 -5.67
C GLU A 195 11.48 9.74 -7.11
N ARG A 196 10.59 9.63 -8.12
CA ARG A 196 10.94 9.38 -9.53
C ARG A 196 11.90 8.20 -9.73
N THR A 197 11.74 7.17 -8.90
CA THR A 197 12.54 5.93 -8.87
C THR A 197 11.97 4.83 -9.78
N ALA A 198 12.73 3.75 -9.93
CA ALA A 198 12.26 2.56 -10.64
C ALA A 198 11.04 1.91 -9.94
N ALA A 199 10.99 1.88 -8.60
CA ALA A 199 9.82 1.40 -7.87
C ALA A 199 8.58 2.27 -8.11
N ARG A 200 8.75 3.60 -8.21
CA ARG A 200 7.66 4.53 -8.57
C ARG A 200 7.07 4.21 -9.94
N ASP A 201 7.92 4.08 -10.95
CA ASP A 201 7.46 3.75 -12.31
C ASP A 201 6.85 2.35 -12.39
N ALA A 202 7.41 1.40 -11.65
CA ALA A 202 6.89 0.05 -11.56
C ALA A 202 5.51 0.01 -10.91
N LEU A 203 5.25 0.79 -9.85
CA LEU A 203 3.93 0.88 -9.23
C LEU A 203 2.90 1.42 -10.21
N TRP A 204 3.25 2.46 -10.96
CA TRP A 204 2.39 3.02 -12.01
C TRP A 204 2.11 1.99 -13.11
N TYR A 205 3.14 1.27 -13.56
CA TYR A 205 2.98 0.18 -14.52
C TYR A 205 2.03 -0.90 -14.00
N CYS A 206 2.15 -1.30 -12.73
CA CYS A 206 1.32 -2.34 -12.14
C CYS A 206 -0.17 -1.93 -12.09
N ASP A 207 -0.50 -0.73 -11.62
CA ASP A 207 -1.88 -0.22 -11.62
C ASP A 207 -2.42 -0.04 -13.05
N MET A 208 -1.67 0.63 -13.92
CA MET A 208 -2.12 0.95 -15.28
C MET A 208 -2.10 -0.23 -16.25
N THR A 209 -1.73 -1.43 -15.79
CA THR A 209 -1.86 -2.68 -16.55
C THR A 209 -2.75 -3.71 -15.84
N THR A 210 -3.56 -3.26 -14.87
CA THR A 210 -4.47 -4.11 -14.11
C THR A 210 -5.91 -3.59 -14.19
N THR A 211 -6.86 -4.45 -14.54
CA THR A 211 -8.28 -4.10 -14.65
C THR A 211 -8.91 -3.82 -13.27
N PRO A 212 -10.12 -3.23 -13.19
CA PRO A 212 -10.78 -3.02 -11.91
C PRO A 212 -11.08 -4.33 -11.16
N ASP A 213 -11.04 -5.47 -11.84
CA ASP A 213 -11.33 -6.80 -11.28
C ASP A 213 -10.05 -7.62 -11.06
N GLY A 214 -8.87 -6.99 -11.17
CA GLY A 214 -7.56 -7.62 -10.91
C GLY A 214 -6.95 -8.37 -12.09
N GLY A 215 -7.60 -8.34 -13.27
CA GLY A 215 -7.12 -8.97 -14.49
C GLY A 215 -6.00 -8.19 -15.17
N ARG A 216 -5.29 -8.86 -16.09
CA ARG A 216 -4.23 -8.24 -16.90
C ARG A 216 -4.83 -7.48 -18.08
N VAL A 217 -4.30 -6.30 -18.37
CA VAL A 217 -4.72 -5.48 -19.52
C VAL A 217 -3.54 -4.69 -20.10
N GLY A 218 -3.63 -4.33 -21.38
CA GLY A 218 -2.69 -3.41 -22.02
C GLY A 218 -2.83 -1.99 -21.44
N PHE A 219 -1.75 -1.21 -21.49
CA PHE A 219 -1.76 0.18 -21.01
C PHE A 219 -2.76 1.05 -21.79
N GLU A 220 -2.78 0.94 -23.11
CA GLU A 220 -3.68 1.69 -23.99
C GLU A 220 -5.16 1.34 -23.71
N ASP A 221 -5.46 0.04 -23.62
CA ASP A 221 -6.80 -0.46 -23.29
C ASP A 221 -7.25 0.02 -21.90
N ARG A 222 -6.35 0.00 -20.92
CA ARG A 222 -6.63 0.50 -19.56
C ARG A 222 -6.93 2.00 -19.58
N LEU A 223 -6.18 2.77 -20.35
CA LEU A 223 -6.39 4.22 -20.47
C LEU A 223 -7.72 4.53 -21.17
N ALA A 224 -8.07 3.78 -22.22
CA ALA A 224 -9.36 3.88 -22.89
C ALA A 224 -10.52 3.52 -21.95
N GLU A 225 -10.37 2.46 -21.14
CA GLU A 225 -11.35 2.07 -20.12
C GLU A 225 -11.56 3.17 -19.08
N VAL A 226 -10.49 3.78 -18.55
CA VAL A 226 -10.59 4.88 -17.58
C VAL A 226 -11.35 6.06 -18.19
N ARG A 227 -11.05 6.45 -19.44
CA ARG A 227 -11.76 7.54 -20.14
C ARG A 227 -13.21 7.22 -20.46
N SER A 228 -13.54 5.94 -20.68
CA SER A 228 -14.92 5.53 -20.95
C SER A 228 -15.75 5.47 -19.68
N ARG A 229 -15.16 4.98 -18.57
CA ARG A 229 -15.84 4.85 -17.27
C ARG A 229 -16.00 6.20 -16.56
N ARG A 230 -15.03 7.10 -16.72
CA ARG A 230 -15.03 8.43 -16.10
C ARG A 230 -15.38 9.46 -17.16
N GLY A 231 -16.34 10.34 -16.87
CA GLY A 231 -16.76 11.37 -17.82
C GLY A 231 -15.62 12.36 -18.16
N PRO A 232 -15.77 13.15 -19.24
CA PRO A 232 -14.72 14.08 -19.70
C PRO A 232 -14.36 15.16 -18.66
N ASP A 233 -15.28 15.51 -17.77
CA ASP A 233 -15.08 16.53 -16.73
C ASP A 233 -14.41 15.97 -15.46
N ASP A 234 -14.26 14.64 -15.34
CA ASP A 234 -13.59 14.01 -14.20
C ASP A 234 -12.12 14.48 -14.14
N PRO A 235 -11.63 14.97 -12.98
CA PRO A 235 -10.25 15.45 -12.82
C PRO A 235 -9.20 14.42 -13.25
N VAL A 236 -9.46 13.11 -13.05
CA VAL A 236 -8.58 12.04 -13.52
C VAL A 236 -8.47 12.08 -15.04
N VAL A 237 -9.59 12.19 -15.76
CA VAL A 237 -9.61 12.22 -17.24
C VAL A 237 -8.93 13.48 -17.77
N ARG A 238 -9.16 14.63 -17.14
CA ARG A 238 -8.48 15.88 -17.48
C ARG A 238 -6.97 15.78 -17.23
N ALA A 239 -6.55 15.19 -16.12
CA ALA A 239 -5.14 14.97 -15.81
C ALA A 239 -4.46 14.04 -16.83
N LEU A 240 -5.16 13.05 -17.41
CA LEU A 240 -4.60 12.19 -18.46
C LEU A 240 -4.15 12.97 -19.70
N ALA A 241 -4.77 14.11 -20.01
CA ALA A 241 -4.35 14.96 -21.12
C ALA A 241 -2.99 15.64 -20.82
N VAL A 242 -2.67 15.88 -19.55
CA VAL A 242 -1.44 16.55 -19.10
C VAL A 242 -0.34 15.53 -18.82
N ASN A 243 -0.64 14.44 -18.11
CA ASN A 243 0.36 13.48 -17.63
C ASN A 243 0.42 12.15 -18.41
N GLY A 244 -0.37 12.01 -19.49
CA GLY A 244 -0.34 10.84 -20.37
C GLY A 244 1.07 10.45 -20.84
N PRO A 245 1.89 11.38 -21.36
CA PRO A 245 3.24 11.08 -21.81
C PRO A 245 4.16 10.55 -20.69
N GLU A 246 4.07 11.08 -19.47
CA GLU A 246 4.89 10.60 -18.34
C GLU A 246 4.42 9.22 -17.86
N ARG A 247 3.11 8.95 -17.87
CA ARG A 247 2.57 7.60 -17.57
C ARG A 247 3.07 6.57 -18.57
N GLU A 248 3.06 6.91 -19.85
CA GLU A 248 3.59 6.06 -20.92
C GLU A 248 5.09 5.83 -20.75
N ALA A 249 5.85 6.88 -20.42
CA ALA A 249 7.28 6.78 -20.17
C ALA A 249 7.59 5.87 -18.97
N ALA A 250 6.85 5.96 -17.86
CA ALA A 250 6.98 5.07 -16.71
C ALA A 250 6.69 3.60 -17.07
N VAL A 251 5.64 3.35 -17.85
CA VAL A 251 5.30 2.01 -18.36
C VAL A 251 6.41 1.47 -19.25
N ARG A 252 6.96 2.29 -20.14
CA ARG A 252 8.06 1.92 -21.04
C ARG A 252 9.32 1.57 -20.25
N ARG A 253 9.75 2.41 -19.31
CA ARG A 253 10.94 2.16 -18.46
C ARG A 253 10.80 0.84 -17.68
N THR A 254 9.61 0.55 -17.15
CA THR A 254 9.35 -0.73 -16.47
C THR A 254 9.37 -1.93 -17.42
N ARG A 255 8.84 -1.79 -18.65
CA ARG A 255 8.94 -2.85 -19.67
C ARG A 255 10.38 -3.12 -20.10
N GLU A 256 11.19 -2.07 -20.27
CA GLU A 256 12.62 -2.18 -20.59
C GLU A 256 13.38 -2.93 -19.48
N LEU A 257 13.11 -2.59 -18.22
CA LEU A 257 13.65 -3.30 -17.05
C LEU A 257 13.33 -4.81 -17.09
N LEU A 258 12.06 -5.16 -17.35
CA LEU A 258 11.62 -6.56 -17.44
C LEU A 258 12.26 -7.31 -18.63
N SER A 259 12.47 -6.64 -19.75
CA SER A 259 13.13 -7.22 -20.93
C SER A 259 14.62 -7.47 -20.70
N ALA A 260 15.32 -6.57 -20.01
CA ALA A 260 16.75 -6.71 -19.71
C ALA A 260 17.06 -7.97 -18.88
N GLN A 261 16.11 -8.39 -18.02
CA GLN A 261 16.23 -9.62 -17.23
C GLN A 261 15.99 -10.92 -18.02
N ARG A 262 15.27 -10.85 -19.14
CA ARG A 262 14.98 -12.02 -19.99
C ARG A 262 16.15 -12.44 -20.87
N VAL A 263 17.26 -11.69 -20.87
CA VAL A 263 18.46 -12.01 -21.65
C VAL A 263 19.62 -12.47 -20.74
N PRO A 264 19.71 -13.76 -20.37
CA PRO A 264 20.96 -14.36 -19.93
C PRO A 264 21.70 -15.04 -21.10
N GLY A 265 22.84 -14.47 -21.52
CA GLY A 265 23.97 -15.24 -22.05
C GLY A 265 24.08 -15.49 -23.58
N GLU A 266 24.35 -14.46 -24.38
CA GLU A 266 25.22 -14.60 -25.56
C GLU A 266 26.54 -13.86 -25.28
N ARG A 267 27.36 -14.41 -24.38
CA ARG A 267 28.79 -14.09 -24.36
C ARG A 267 29.48 -15.10 -25.26
N GLY A 268 29.95 -14.58 -26.40
CA GLY A 268 30.41 -15.36 -27.53
C GLY A 268 31.59 -16.27 -27.23
N CYS A 269 31.51 -17.48 -27.77
CA CYS A 269 32.67 -18.22 -28.21
C CYS A 269 33.03 -17.72 -29.61
N ARG A 270 33.89 -16.70 -29.69
CA ARG A 270 34.77 -16.50 -30.85
C ARG A 270 36.13 -17.10 -30.51
N GLY A 271 36.56 -18.04 -31.34
CA GLY A 271 37.88 -18.66 -31.33
C GLY A 271 37.73 -20.16 -31.62
N GLY A 272 38.18 -20.71 -32.72
CA GLY A 272 39.02 -20.21 -33.80
C GLY A 272 39.74 -21.41 -34.39
N CYS A 273 39.70 -21.54 -35.73
CA CYS A 273 40.43 -22.46 -36.60
C CYS A 273 40.33 -23.97 -36.34
#